data_AF-A0A960G1Q6-F1
#
_entry.id   AF-A0A960G1Q6-F1
#
_cell.length_a   1.000
_cell.length_b   1.000
_cell.length_c   1.000
_cell.angle_alpha   90.00
_cell.angle_beta   90.00
_cell.angle_gamma   90.00
#
_symmetry.space_group_name_H-M   'P 1'
#
loop_
_entity.id
_entity.type
_entity.pdbx_description
1 polymer ?
#
loop_
_entity_poly.entity_id
_entity_poly.type
_entity_poly.pdbx_seq_one_letter_code
_entity_poly.pdbx_strand_id
1 'polypeptide(L)' 'VIVIAGQLSATGEHLLAGIRERIYSRSLPLAMRDLQITASNLAGDSGVLGLANGVLDRLFTFEHLNAALASTG' A
#
# COMPACT_ATOMS: atom_id res chain seq x y z
N VAL A 1 -0.23 9.78 2.94
CA VAL A 1 -0.88 9.24 1.72
C VAL A 1 -1.79 8.10 2.13
N ILE A 2 -3.03 8.09 1.62
CA ILE A 2 -3.99 6.99 1.76
C ILE A 2 -4.15 6.36 0.38
N VAL A 3 -4.00 5.05 0.29
CA VAL A 3 -4.15 4.30 -0.97
C VAL A 3 -5.35 3.37 -0.85
N ILE A 4 -6.24 3.43 -1.83
CA ILE A 4 -7.40 2.53 -1.93
C ILE A 4 -7.05 1.40 -2.89
N ALA A 5 -7.05 0.16 -2.41
CA ALA A 5 -6.70 -1.03 -3.20
C ALA A 5 -7.88 -2.02 -3.32
N GLY A 6 -7.68 -3.07 -4.11
CA GLY A 6 -8.69 -4.10 -4.35
C GLY A 6 -9.87 -3.60 -5.17
N GLN A 7 -11.02 -4.26 -5.08
CA GLN A 7 -12.21 -3.97 -5.89
C GLN A 7 -12.68 -2.50 -5.77
N LEU A 8 -12.44 -1.86 -4.63
CA LEU A 8 -12.79 -0.46 -4.41
C LEU A 8 -11.96 0.50 -5.25
N SER A 9 -10.71 0.18 -5.59
CA SER A 9 -9.90 1.04 -6.45
C SER A 9 -10.50 1.19 -7.86
N ALA A 10 -11.27 0.19 -8.32
CA ALA A 10 -11.94 0.19 -9.62
C ALA A 10 -13.18 1.11 -9.70
N THR A 11 -13.72 1.58 -8.57
CA THR A 11 -14.88 2.49 -8.57
C THR A 11 -14.52 3.93 -8.99
N GLY A 12 -13.23 4.24 -9.14
CA GLY A 12 -12.76 5.49 -9.71
C GLY A 12 -13.07 6.72 -8.86
N GLU A 13 -13.24 7.87 -9.52
CA GLU A 13 -13.27 9.18 -8.88
C GLU A 13 -14.48 9.41 -7.96
N HIS A 14 -15.61 8.74 -8.22
CA HIS A 14 -16.83 8.91 -7.41
C HIS A 14 -16.62 8.47 -5.96
N LEU A 15 -15.98 7.32 -5.75
CA LEU A 15 -15.64 6.85 -4.40
C LEU A 15 -14.63 7.78 -3.73
N LEU A 16 -13.57 8.16 -4.46
CA LEU A 16 -12.52 9.03 -3.93
C LEU A 16 -13.07 10.41 -3.54
N ALA A 17 -13.97 10.98 -4.34
CA ALA A 17 -14.66 12.23 -4.03
C ALA A 17 -15.48 12.13 -2.74
N GLY A 18 -16.27 11.06 -2.56
CA GLY A 18 -17.02 10.83 -1.32
C GLY A 18 -16.12 10.63 -0.09
N ILE A 19 -14.98 9.95 -0.25
CA ILE A 19 -13.97 9.81 0.82
C ILE A 19 -13.40 11.18 1.19
N ARG A 20 -13.02 12.01 0.20
CA ARG A 20 -12.51 13.37 0.44
C ARG A 20 -13.55 14.23 1.16
N GLU A 21 -14.79 14.23 0.69
CA GLU A 21 -15.89 14.95 1.34
C GLU A 21 -16.03 14.56 2.81
N ARG A 22 -16.01 13.24 3.10
CA ARG A 22 -16.13 12.76 4.48
C ARG A 22 -14.97 13.16 5.37
N ILE A 23 -13.74 13.08 4.87
CA ILE A 23 -12.56 13.49 5.63
C ILE A 23 -12.60 15.01 5.86
N TYR A 24 -12.96 15.79 4.84
CA TYR A 24 -13.05 17.23 4.94
C TYR A 24 -14.14 17.68 5.91
N SER A 25 -15.21 16.91 6.07
CA SER A 25 -16.28 17.19 7.03
C SER A 25 -15.89 17.00 8.50
N ARG A 26 -14.79 16.29 8.79
CA ARG A 26 -14.44 15.84 10.15
C ARG A 26 -13.04 16.27 10.63
N SER A 27 -12.25 16.91 9.77
CA SER A 27 -10.85 17.25 10.04
C SER A 27 -10.56 18.72 9.75
N LEU A 28 -9.60 19.31 10.47
CA LEU A 28 -9.17 20.69 10.23
C LEU A 28 -8.45 20.78 8.87
N PRO A 29 -8.81 21.74 7.98
CA PRO A 29 -8.16 21.90 6.67
C PRO A 29 -6.64 21.93 6.71
N LEU A 30 -6.08 22.52 7.78
CA LEU A 30 -4.64 22.63 7.98
C LEU A 30 -3.96 21.28 8.24
N ALA A 31 -4.63 20.35 8.91
CA ALA A 31 -4.08 19.03 9.27
C ALA A 31 -4.00 18.06 8.08
N MET A 32 -4.67 18.40 6.98
CA MET A 32 -4.81 17.56 5.79
C MET A 32 -4.27 18.23 4.51
N ARG A 33 -3.47 19.31 4.68
CA ARG A 33 -2.85 20.05 3.57
C ARG A 33 -2.03 19.15 2.63
N ASP A 34 -1.32 18.18 3.20
CA ASP A 34 -0.46 17.25 2.46
C ASP A 34 -1.10 15.86 2.30
N LEU A 35 -2.38 15.72 2.65
CA LEU A 35 -3.08 14.45 2.54
C LEU A 35 -3.41 14.13 1.08
N GLN A 36 -2.78 13.10 0.54
CA GLN A 36 -3.11 12.53 -0.76
C GLN A 36 -3.96 11.27 -0.60
N ILE A 37 -5.04 11.16 -1.37
CA ILE A 37 -5.91 9.99 -1.44
C ILE A 37 -5.95 9.53 -2.90
N THR A 38 -5.44 8.33 -3.17
CA THR A 38 -5.30 7.80 -4.52
C THR A 38 -5.83 6.38 -4.62
N ALA A 39 -6.33 6.01 -5.79
CA ALA A 39 -6.52 4.60 -6.14
C ALA A 39 -5.16 3.94 -6.36
N SER A 40 -5.06 2.66 -5.99
CA SER A 40 -3.93 1.81 -6.31
C SER A 40 -3.90 1.53 -7.81
N ASN A 41 -2.72 1.64 -8.42
CA ASN A 41 -2.49 1.22 -9.80
C ASN A 41 -2.16 -0.27 -9.92
N LEU A 42 -1.99 -0.98 -8.80
CA LEU A 42 -1.90 -2.44 -8.81
C LEU A 42 -3.31 -3.00 -9.08
N ALA A 43 -3.41 -3.82 -10.12
CA ALA A 43 -4.63 -4.50 -10.53
C ALA A 43 -4.99 -5.63 -9.54
N GLY A 44 -5.75 -6.64 -10.00
CA GLY A 44 -6.23 -7.75 -9.17
C GLY A 44 -5.14 -8.50 -8.38
N ASP A 45 -3.87 -8.39 -8.79
CA ASP A 45 -2.74 -9.06 -8.16
C ASP A 45 -2.13 -8.32 -6.96
N SER A 46 -2.70 -7.18 -6.54
CA SER A 46 -2.13 -6.36 -5.45
C SER A 46 -1.87 -7.15 -4.16
N GLY A 47 -2.74 -8.11 -3.84
CA GLY A 47 -2.58 -8.97 -2.67
C GLY A 47 -1.43 -9.96 -2.81
N VAL A 48 -1.28 -10.57 -3.98
CA VAL A 48 -0.20 -11.53 -4.26
C VAL A 48 1.15 -10.82 -4.27
N LEU A 49 1.23 -9.64 -4.89
CA LEU A 49 2.44 -8.82 -4.90
C LEU A 49 2.85 -8.38 -3.50
N GLY A 50 1.89 -7.94 -2.67
CA GLY A 50 2.16 -7.58 -1.28
C GLY A 50 2.65 -8.77 -0.46
N LEU A 51 2.04 -9.95 -0.63
CA LEU A 51 2.47 -11.18 0.02
C LEU A 51 3.88 -11.59 -0.41
N ALA A 52 4.14 -11.61 -1.71
CA ALA A 52 5.47 -11.92 -2.24
C ALA A 52 6.53 -10.97 -1.65
N ASN A 53 6.27 -9.65 -1.64
CA ASN A 53 7.19 -8.69 -1.07
C ASN A 53 7.42 -8.92 0.43
N GLY A 54 6.35 -9.18 1.20
CA GLY A 54 6.47 -9.48 2.63
C GLY A 54 7.24 -10.78 2.92
N VAL A 55 7.10 -11.80 2.07
CA VAL A 55 7.89 -13.02 2.15
C VAL A 55 9.35 -12.74 1.81
N LEU A 56 9.63 -11.96 0.76
CA LEU A 56 10.99 -11.57 0.40
C LEU A 56 11.65 -10.76 1.53
N ASP A 57 10.95 -9.81 2.15
CA ASP A 57 11.44 -9.07 3.31
C ASP A 57 11.82 -9.99 4.49
N ARG A 58 11.09 -11.10 4.66
CA ARG A 58 11.36 -12.12 5.69
C ARG A 58 12.55 -13.01 5.32
N LEU A 59 12.68 -13.39 4.05
CA LEU A 59 13.73 -14.29 3.57
C LEU A 59 15.07 -13.59 3.39
N PHE A 60 15.07 -12.31 3.00
CA PHE A 60 16.27 -11.50 2.80
C PHE A 60 16.74 -10.76 4.05
N THR A 61 16.41 -11.28 5.25
CA THR A 61 17.06 -10.78 6.47
C THR A 61 18.54 -11.16 6.47
N PHE A 62 19.33 -10.34 7.16
CA PHE A 62 20.79 -10.49 7.22
C PHE A 62 21.22 -11.90 7.70
N GLU A 63 20.50 -12.44 8.68
CA GLU A 63 20.74 -13.79 9.22
C GLU A 63 20.53 -14.89 8.16
N HIS A 64 19.40 -14.85 7.45
CA HIS A 64 19.10 -15.85 6.42
C HIS A 64 20.05 -15.73 5.22
N LEU A 65 20.43 -14.50 4.84
CA LEU A 65 21.36 -14.27 3.75
C LEU A 65 22.75 -14.80 4.08
N ASN A 66 23.27 -14.52 5.28
CA ASN A 66 24.57 -15.02 5.73
C ASN A 66 24.59 -16.55 5.80
N ALA A 67 23.52 -17.17 6.30
CA ALA A 67 23.42 -18.62 6.35
C ALA A 67 23.44 -19.25 4.95
N ALA A 68 22.71 -18.68 3.98
CA ALA A 68 22.66 -19.16 2.61
C ALA A 68 24.01 -18.99 1.86
N LEU A 69 24.71 -17.88 2.10
CA LEU A 69 26.05 -17.65 1.52
C LEU A 69 27.09 -18.63 2.12
N ALA A 70 27.01 -18.92 3.42
CA ALA A 70 27.92 -19.84 4.09
C ALA A 70 27.76 -21.30 3.62
N SER A 71 26.57 -21.72 3.20
CA SER A 71 26.33 -23.07 2.66
C SER A 71 26.74 -23.26 1.20
N THR A 72 27.18 -22.19 0.52
CA THR A 72 27.58 -22.22 -0.90
C THR A 72 29.11 -22.36 -1.07
N GLY A 73 29.88 -22.36 0.04
CA GLY A 73 31.34 -22.51 0.07
C GLY A 73 31.80 -23.91 0.47
#